data_AF-A0AAP0W2N2-F1
#
_entry.id   AF-A0AAP0W2N2-F1
#
_cell.length_a   1.000
_cell.length_b   1.000
_cell.length_c   1.000
_cell.angle_alpha   90.00
_cell.angle_beta   90.00
_cell.angle_gamma   90.00
#
_symmetry.space_group_name_H-M   'P 1'
#
loop_
_entity.id
_entity.type
_entity.pdbx_description
1 polymer ?
#
loop_
_entity_poly.entity_id
_entity_poly.type
_entity_poly.pdbx_seq_one_letter_code
_entity_poly.pdbx_strand_id
1 'polypeptide(L)' 'MPLYEDQLMTIAEQLEQKGLEQGLKKGLEQGLETGRQEGKREVARNLILKGMEMQLVKELTGLSDHDLAQISH' A
#
# COMPACT_ATOMS: atom_id res chain seq x y z
N MET A 1 -17.45 41.65 14.11
CA MET A 1 -18.32 41.38 12.95
C MET A 1 -18.48 39.86 12.86
N PRO A 2 -19.54 39.30 13.46
CA PRO A 2 -19.70 37.85 13.68
C PRO A 2 -19.61 37.00 12.41
N LEU A 3 -20.10 37.52 11.28
CA LEU A 3 -20.10 36.83 9.99
C LEU A 3 -18.72 36.38 9.50
N TYR A 4 -17.66 37.13 9.84
CA TYR A 4 -16.30 36.79 9.41
C TYR A 4 -15.73 35.61 10.22
N GLU A 5 -16.08 35.52 11.50
CA GLU A 5 -15.68 34.41 12.37
C GLU A 5 -16.37 33.10 11.96
N ASP A 6 -17.66 33.16 11.62
CA ASP A 6 -18.42 32.01 11.12
C ASP A 6 -17.86 31.47 9.79
N GLN A 7 -17.46 32.38 8.89
CA GLN A 7 -16.83 32.00 7.61
C GLN A 7 -15.47 31.32 7.82
N LEU A 8 -14.65 31.84 8.73
CA LEU A 8 -13.36 31.23 9.05
C LEU A 8 -13.51 29.85 9.69
N MET A 9 -14.48 29.69 10.60
CA MET A 9 -14.79 28.40 11.22
C MET A 9 -15.20 27.37 10.16
N THR A 10 -16.08 27.75 9.24
CA THR A 10 -16.51 26.88 8.13
C THR A 10 -15.33 26.45 7.25
N ILE A 11 -14.41 27.37 6.93
CA ILE A 11 -13.22 27.06 6.12
C ILE A 11 -12.30 26.11 6.88
N ALA A 12 -12.09 26.32 8.19
CA ALA A 12 -11.26 25.46 9.01
C ALA A 12 -11.82 24.02 9.06
N GLU A 13 -13.12 23.86 9.28
CA GLU A 13 -13.80 22.55 9.27
C GLU A 13 -13.66 21.86 7.91
N GLN A 14 -13.82 22.59 6.80
CA GLN A 14 -13.63 22.04 5.46
C GLN A 14 -12.20 21.59 5.20
N LEU A 15 -11.21 22.35 5.68
CA LEU A 15 -9.80 21.99 5.53
C LEU A 15 -9.46 20.76 6.38
N GLU A 16 -9.98 20.67 7.60
CA GLU A 16 -9.80 19.50 8.47
C GLU A 16 -10.41 18.24 7.83
N GLN A 17 -11.65 18.32 7.35
CA GLN A 17 -12.31 17.21 6.67
C GLN A 17 -11.54 16.74 5.43
N LYS A 18 -11.09 17.69 4.58
CA LYS A 18 -10.28 17.36 3.41
C LYS A 18 -8.94 16.74 3.80
N GLY A 19 -8.30 17.24 4.85
CA GLY A 19 -7.04 16.70 5.37
C GLY A 19 -7.20 15.25 5.84
N LEU A 20 -8.27 14.98 6.60
CA LEU A 20 -8.59 13.64 7.08
C LEU A 20 -8.90 12.68 5.93
N GLU A 21 -9.75 13.08 4.99
CA GLU A 21 -10.11 12.26 3.83
C GLU A 21 -8.88 11.90 2.99
N GLN A 22 -8.02 12.89 2.70
CA GLN A 22 -6.78 12.65 1.96
C GLN A 22 -5.81 11.76 2.73
N GLY A 23 -5.69 11.94 4.05
CA GLY A 23 -4.85 11.12 4.91
C GLY A 23 -5.30 9.66 4.91
N LEU A 24 -6.60 9.41 5.11
CA LEU A 24 -7.19 8.08 5.09
C LEU A 24 -7.03 7.40 3.72
N LYS A 25 -7.31 8.13 2.63
CA LYS A 25 -7.16 7.58 1.28
C LYS A 25 -5.71 7.16 0.99
N LYS A 26 -4.75 8.05 1.29
CA LYS A 26 -3.32 7.74 1.09
C LYS A 26 -2.88 6.56 1.96
N GLY A 27 -3.28 6.54 3.23
CA GLY A 27 -2.93 5.46 4.15
C GLY A 27 -3.48 4.10 3.69
N LEU A 28 -4.74 4.08 3.22
CA LEU A 28 -5.35 2.87 2.69
C LEU A 28 -4.66 2.39 1.41
N GLU A 29 -4.39 3.29 0.45
CA GLU A 29 -3.69 2.94 -0.79
C GLU A 29 -2.28 2.39 -0.50
N GLN A 30 -1.52 3.04 0.39
CA GLN A 30 -0.20 2.57 0.81
C GLN A 30 -0.26 1.22 1.52
N GLY A 31 -1.22 1.03 2.43
CA GLY A 31 -1.42 -0.21 3.16
C GLY A 31 -1.79 -1.38 2.25
N LEU A 32 -2.69 -1.16 1.29
CA LEU A 32 -3.10 -2.16 0.32
C LEU A 32 -1.94 -2.57 -0.60
N GLU A 33 -1.18 -1.61 -1.13
CA GLU A 33 -0.04 -1.93 -1.99
C GLU A 33 1.06 -2.66 -1.22
N THR A 34 1.38 -2.21 -0.01
CA THR A 34 2.38 -2.88 0.85
C THR A 34 1.94 -4.30 1.18
N GLY A 35 0.71 -4.50 1.65
CA GLY A 35 0.19 -5.83 1.98
C GLY A 35 0.11 -6.77 0.78
N ARG A 36 -0.24 -6.25 -0.40
CA ARG A 36 -0.25 -7.04 -1.64
C ARG A 36 1.16 -7.50 -2.02
N GLN A 37 2.17 -6.63 -1.89
CA GLN A 37 3.56 -6.97 -2.19
C GLN A 37 4.13 -7.96 -1.16
N GLU A 38 3.88 -7.75 0.13
CA GLU A 38 4.28 -8.67 1.19
C GLU A 38 3.66 -10.06 1.00
N GLY A 39 2.35 -10.14 0.72
CA GLY A 39 1.67 -11.40 0.46
C GLY A 39 2.25 -12.15 -0.74
N LYS A 40 2.57 -11.46 -1.84
CA LYS A 40 3.25 -12.07 -2.99
C LYS A 40 4.61 -12.63 -2.62
N ARG A 41 5.40 -11.89 -1.83
CA ARG A 41 6.74 -12.33 -1.38
C ARG A 41 6.66 -13.53 -0.45
N GLU A 42 5.68 -13.56 0.46
CA GLU A 42 5.45 -14.70 1.34
C GLU A 42 5.09 -15.97 0.54
N VAL A 43 4.18 -15.85 -0.42
CA VAL A 43 3.83 -16.96 -1.32
C VAL A 43 5.05 -17.42 -2.09
N ALA A 44 5.81 -16.51 -2.71
CA ALA A 44 7.03 -16.85 -3.45
C ALA A 44 8.05 -17.60 -2.58
N ARG A 45 8.30 -17.11 -1.35
CA ARG A 45 9.20 -17.77 -0.39
C ARG A 45 8.74 -19.20 -0.10
N ASN A 46 7.44 -19.39 0.17
CA ASN A 46 6.88 -20.70 0.45
C ASN A 46 6.97 -21.66 -0.75
N LEU A 47 6.79 -21.17 -1.98
CA LEU A 47 6.93 -21.98 -3.18
C LEU A 47 8.39 -22.41 -3.42
N ILE A 48 9.35 -21.50 -3.25
CA ILE A 48 10.80 -21.80 -3.36
C ILE A 48 11.21 -22.82 -2.31
N LEU A 49 10.76 -22.67 -1.06
CA LEU A 49 11.04 -23.63 0.02
C LEU A 49 10.49 -25.03 -0.27
N LYS A 50 9.40 -25.12 -1.04
CA LYS A 50 8.83 -26.40 -1.51
C LYS A 50 9.54 -26.96 -2.74
N GLY A 51 10.64 -26.35 -3.18
CA GLY A 51 11.44 -26.80 -4.32
C GLY A 51 10.83 -26.47 -5.67
N MET A 52 9.90 -25.51 -5.73
CA MET A 52 9.34 -25.03 -7.00
C MET A 52 10.40 -24.26 -7.79
N GLU A 53 10.42 -24.47 -9.11
CA GLU A 53 11.36 -23.82 -10.02
C GLU A 53 11.09 -22.32 -10.15
N MET A 54 12.16 -21.53 -10.22
CA MET A 54 12.10 -20.06 -10.08
C MET A 54 11.24 -19.40 -11.17
N GLN A 55 11.29 -19.90 -12.41
CA GLN A 55 10.48 -19.37 -13.49
C GLN A 55 8.99 -19.56 -13.23
N LEU A 56 8.58 -20.72 -12.71
CA LEU A 56 7.19 -20.97 -12.32
C LEU A 56 6.76 -20.11 -11.13
N VAL A 57 7.63 -19.91 -10.13
CA VAL A 57 7.35 -19.00 -9.00
C VAL A 57 7.12 -17.58 -9.50
N LYS A 58 7.93 -17.11 -10.44
CA LYS A 58 7.79 -15.80 -11.09
C LYS A 58 6.44 -15.65 -11.79
N GLU A 59 6.03 -16.65 -12.56
CA GLU A 59 4.74 -16.66 -13.26
C GLU A 59 3.55 -16.63 -12.29
N LEU A 60 3.58 -17.45 -11.24
CA LEU A 60 2.48 -17.58 -10.28
C LEU A 60 2.33 -16.37 -9.36
N THR A 61 3.44 -15.73 -8.99
CA THR A 61 3.42 -14.58 -8.05
C THR A 61 3.41 -13.23 -8.78
N GLY A 62 3.79 -13.21 -10.06
CA GLY A 62 3.97 -12.01 -10.86
C GLY A 62 5.01 -11.06 -10.26
N LEU A 63 6.02 -11.61 -9.59
CA LEU A 63 7.17 -10.87 -9.06
C LEU A 63 8.24 -10.72 -10.14
N SER A 64 9.09 -9.70 -10.03
CA SER A 64 10.24 -9.54 -10.92
C SER A 64 11.42 -10.43 -10.50
N ASP A 65 12.39 -10.64 -11.39
CA ASP A 65 13.62 -11.37 -11.03
C ASP A 65 14.36 -10.70 -9.87
N HIS A 66 14.33 -9.36 -9.83
CA HIS A 66 14.90 -8.58 -8.75
C HIS A 66 14.19 -8.83 -7.41
N ASP A 67 12.86 -8.88 -7.40
CA ASP A 67 12.10 -9.20 -6.18
C ASP A 67 12.38 -10.62 -5.69
N LEU A 68 12.45 -11.59 -6.59
CA LEU A 68 12.73 -12.99 -6.26
C LEU A 68 14.16 -13.18 -5.73
N ALA A 69 15.14 -12.45 -6.29
CA ALA A 69 16.52 -12.48 -5.82
C ALA A 69 16.67 -11.98 -4.37
N GLN A 70 15.79 -11.07 -3.92
CA GLN A 70 15.76 -10.61 -2.52
C GLN A 70 15.14 -11.63 -1.55
N ILE A 71 14.45 -12.66 -2.06
CA ILE A 71 13.79 -13.68 -1.25
C ILE A 71 14.70 -14.91 -1.04
N SER A 72 15.56 -15.21 -2.01
CA SER A 72 16.42 -16.39 -2.02
C SER A 72 17.78 -16.20 -1.33
N HIS A 73 17.98 -15.11 -0.59
CA HIS A 73 19.16 -14.87 0.24
C HIS A 73 18.82 -15.11 1.72
#